data_AF-A0A1H9TW98-F1
#
_entry.id   AF-A0A1H9TW98-F1
#
_cell.length_a   1.000
_cell.length_b   1.000
_cell.length_c   1.000
_cell.angle_alpha   90.00
_cell.angle_beta   90.00
_cell.angle_gamma   90.00
#
_symmetry.space_group_name_H-M   'P 1'
#
loop_
_entity.id
_entity.type
_entity.pdbx_description
1 polymer ?
#
loop_
_entity_poly.entity_id
_entity_poly.type
_entity_poly.pdbx_seq_one_letter_code
_entity_poly.pdbx_strand_id
1 'polypeptide(L)'
;MWYIIIILAVVISILGIYFMNIGLIRVQLEELAHRFQKGESMSGDLEEWEYYLNKLFWKPFGTKKTIDAYGPHYEDYLNAYYPDHDSAALEKYKKFKQKNS
;
A
#
# COMPACT_ATOMS: atom_id res chain seq x y z
N MET A 1 -22.49 -29.86 11.77
CA MET A 1 -21.21 -29.64 12.47
C MET A 1 -20.03 -29.67 11.50
N TRP A 2 -19.76 -30.78 10.80
CA TRP A 2 -18.66 -30.88 9.81
C TRP A 2 -18.71 -29.83 8.70
N TYR A 3 -19.88 -29.57 8.11
CA TYR A 3 -20.03 -28.52 7.10
C TYR A 3 -19.68 -27.12 7.61
N ILE A 4 -20.00 -26.80 8.87
CA ILE A 4 -19.65 -25.52 9.49
C ILE A 4 -18.13 -25.42 9.66
N ILE A 5 -17.47 -26.50 10.08
CA ILE A 5 -16.01 -26.55 10.22
C ILE A 5 -15.32 -26.34 8.87
N ILE A 6 -15.82 -26.99 7.81
CA ILE A 6 -15.27 -26.83 6.45
C ILE A 6 -15.44 -25.38 5.98
N ILE A 7 -16.61 -24.78 6.16
CA ILE A 7 -16.86 -23.38 5.79
C ILE A 7 -15.90 -22.45 6.55
N LEU A 8 -15.73 -22.64 7.86
CA LEU A 8 -14.81 -21.85 8.67
C LEU A 8 -13.36 -21.99 8.18
N ALA A 9 -12.91 -23.21 7.87
CA ALA A 9 -11.56 -23.44 7.36
C ALA A 9 -11.31 -22.73 6.02
N VAL A 10 -12.30 -22.73 5.12
CA VAL A 10 -12.22 -22.00 3.84
C VAL A 10 -12.14 -20.50 4.08
N VAL A 11 -13.00 -19.94 4.95
CA VAL A 11 -12.98 -18.51 5.29
C VAL A 11 -11.64 -18.09 5.88
N ILE A 12 -11.10 -18.86 6.83
CA ILE A 12 -9.79 -18.58 7.45
C ILE A 12 -8.68 -18.61 6.39
N SER A 13 -8.71 -19.57 5.47
CA SER A 13 -7.71 -19.68 4.41
C SER A 13 -7.75 -18.48 3.45
N ILE A 14 -8.95 -18.02 3.08
CA ILE A 14 -9.14 -16.83 2.25
C ILE A 14 -8.62 -15.57 2.97
N LEU A 15 -8.93 -15.42 4.26
CA LEU A 15 -8.41 -14.31 5.07
C LEU A 15 -6.88 -14.37 5.20
N GLY A 16 -6.31 -15.56 5.39
CA GLY A 16 -4.87 -15.77 5.44
C GLY A 16 -4.18 -15.28 4.16
N ILE A 17 -4.67 -15.70 3.00
CA ILE A 17 -4.17 -15.25 1.68
C ILE A 17 -4.31 -13.74 1.53
N TYR A 18 -5.45 -13.19 1.94
CA TYR A 18 -5.71 -11.75 1.89
C TYR A 18 -4.68 -10.94 2.69
N PHE A 19 -4.39 -11.34 3.94
CA PHE A 19 -3.42 -10.64 4.79
C PHE A 19 -1.98 -10.87 4.35
N MET A 20 -1.64 -12.06 3.84
CA MET A 20 -0.34 -12.29 3.21
C MET A 20 -0.10 -11.35 2.04
N ASN A 21 -1.11 -11.12 1.20
CA ASN A 21 -1.01 -10.18 0.09
C ASN A 21 -0.78 -8.73 0.56
N ILE A 22 -1.40 -8.30 1.66
CA ILE A 22 -1.10 -6.99 2.28
C ILE A 22 0.36 -6.95 2.77
N GLY A 23 0.83 -8.03 3.41
CA GLY A 23 2.20 -8.15 3.87
C GLY A 23 3.22 -8.02 2.75
N LEU A 24 2.99 -8.69 1.61
CA LEU A 24 3.86 -8.57 0.44
C LEU A 24 3.90 -7.15 -0.11
N ILE A 25 2.74 -6.49 -0.22
CA ILE A 25 2.67 -5.08 -0.67
C ILE A 25 3.46 -4.18 0.28
N ARG A 26 3.36 -4.42 1.60
CA ARG A 26 4.12 -3.67 2.59
C ARG A 26 5.62 -3.81 2.38
N VAL A 27 6.14 -5.02 2.18
CA VAL A 27 7.58 -5.24 1.95
C VAL A 27 8.06 -4.48 0.69
N GLN A 28 7.26 -4.48 -0.37
CA GLN A 28 7.59 -3.75 -1.60
C GLN A 28 7.63 -2.23 -1.39
N LEU A 29 6.66 -1.69 -0.64
CA LEU A 29 6.66 -0.26 -0.27
C LEU A 29 7.84 0.10 0.65
N GLU A 30 8.24 -0.82 1.53
CA GLU A 30 9.42 -0.64 2.38
C GLU A 30 10.71 -0.59 1.59
N GLU A 31 10.85 -1.48 0.61
CA GLU A 31 11.99 -1.48 -0.32
C GLU A 31 12.06 -0.19 -1.14
N LEU A 32 10.92 0.29 -1.66
CA LEU A 32 10.85 1.58 -2.37
C LEU A 32 11.21 2.76 -1.46
N ALA A 33 10.68 2.80 -0.23
CA ALA A 33 11.00 3.84 0.74
C ALA A 33 12.50 3.85 1.06
N HIS A 34 13.09 2.67 1.23
CA HIS A 34 14.50 2.51 1.53
C HIS A 34 15.39 2.91 0.34
N ARG A 35 15.03 2.55 -0.90
CA ARG A 35 15.71 3.02 -2.12
C ARG A 35 15.69 4.55 -2.21
N PHE A 36 14.53 5.15 -1.97
CA PHE A 36 14.38 6.61 -1.95
C PHE A 36 15.29 7.27 -0.90
N GLN A 37 15.27 6.78 0.34
CA GLN A 37 16.08 7.33 1.43
C GLN A 37 17.59 7.24 1.17
N LYS A 38 18.03 6.25 0.38
CA LYS A 38 19.43 6.10 -0.04
C LYS A 38 19.78 6.90 -1.30
N GLY A 39 18.80 7.51 -1.97
CA GLY A 39 19.00 8.15 -3.27
C GLY A 39 19.27 7.16 -4.41
N GLU A 40 18.88 5.89 -4.22
CA GLU A 40 19.04 4.79 -5.19
C GLU A 40 17.76 4.59 -6.03
N SER A 41 16.93 5.62 -6.14
CA SER A 41 15.66 5.56 -6.87
C SER A 41 15.89 5.23 -8.35
N MET A 42 15.08 4.33 -8.89
CA MET A 42 15.12 3.90 -10.29
C MET A 42 13.98 4.52 -11.10
N SER A 43 14.10 4.52 -12.44
CA SER A 43 13.07 5.09 -13.32
C SER A 43 11.71 4.40 -13.22
N GLY A 44 11.65 3.14 -12.78
CA GLY A 44 10.39 2.40 -12.58
C GLY A 44 9.72 2.60 -11.22
N ASP A 45 10.39 3.25 -10.25
CA ASP A 45 9.91 3.29 -8.88
C ASP A 45 8.59 4.05 -8.74
N LEU A 46 8.35 5.06 -9.60
CA LEU A 46 7.09 5.82 -9.61
C LEU A 46 5.87 4.92 -9.89
N GLU A 47 5.98 4.05 -10.92
CA GLU A 47 4.92 3.13 -11.29
C GLU A 47 4.68 2.09 -10.20
N GLU A 48 5.75 1.58 -9.59
CA GLU A 48 5.67 0.63 -8.48
C GLU A 48 4.98 1.25 -7.25
N TRP A 49 5.37 2.47 -6.87
CA TRP A 49 4.74 3.23 -5.79
C TRP A 49 3.23 3.36 -6.00
N GLU A 50 2.83 3.86 -7.17
CA GLU A 50 1.43 4.06 -7.51
C GLU A 50 0.65 2.76 -7.54
N TYR A 51 1.23 1.69 -8.10
CA TYR A 51 0.62 0.38 -8.18
C TYR A 51 0.35 -0.19 -6.78
N TYR A 52 1.34 -0.19 -5.90
CA TYR A 52 1.22 -0.76 -4.57
C TYR A 52 0.32 0.05 -3.65
N LEU A 53 0.41 1.39 -3.67
CA LEU A 53 -0.49 2.24 -2.90
C LEU A 53 -1.94 2.13 -3.39
N ASN A 54 -2.18 2.16 -4.71
CA ASN A 54 -3.53 1.96 -5.24
C ASN A 54 -4.10 0.60 -4.81
N LYS A 55 -3.32 -0.47 -4.86
CA LYS A 55 -3.75 -1.79 -4.37
C LYS A 55 -4.18 -1.77 -2.90
N LEU A 56 -3.51 -1.00 -2.05
CA LEU A 56 -3.93 -0.86 -0.65
C LEU A 56 -5.25 -0.09 -0.51
N PHE A 57 -5.49 0.93 -1.34
CA PHE A 57 -6.75 1.67 -1.34
C PHE A 57 -7.95 0.85 -1.86
N TRP A 58 -7.71 -0.12 -2.75
CA TRP A 58 -8.75 -1.04 -3.22
C TRP A 58 -9.15 -2.10 -2.19
N LYS A 59 -8.35 -2.28 -1.13
CA LYS A 59 -8.61 -3.27 -0.09
C LYS A 59 -9.56 -2.71 0.97
N PRO A 60 -10.59 -3.47 1.37
CA PRO A 60 -11.65 -2.95 2.24
C PRO A 60 -11.20 -2.70 3.70
N PHE A 61 -10.20 -3.42 4.19
CA PHE A 61 -9.72 -3.28 5.58
C PHE A 61 -8.28 -3.78 5.75
N GLY A 62 -7.66 -3.48 6.90
CA GLY A 62 -6.33 -4.00 7.26
C GLY A 62 -5.15 -3.27 6.60
N THR A 63 -5.40 -2.19 5.86
CA THR A 63 -4.36 -1.44 5.13
C THR A 63 -3.99 -0.10 5.77
N LYS A 64 -4.81 0.41 6.69
CA LYS A 64 -4.63 1.73 7.33
C LYS A 64 -3.20 1.96 7.80
N LYS A 65 -2.67 1.06 8.63
CA LYS A 65 -1.30 1.18 9.18
C LYS A 65 -0.23 1.29 8.09
N THR A 66 -0.37 0.53 7.00
CA THR A 66 0.58 0.55 5.89
C THR A 66 0.46 1.86 5.11
N ILE A 67 -0.75 2.33 4.84
CA ILE A 67 -0.97 3.61 4.14
C ILE A 67 -0.44 4.78 4.98
N ASP A 68 -0.69 4.79 6.28
CA ASP A 68 -0.18 5.83 7.20
C ASP A 68 1.36 5.83 7.27
N ALA A 69 1.98 4.65 7.20
CA ALA A 69 3.43 4.52 7.27
C ALA A 69 4.13 4.96 5.97
N TYR A 70 3.64 4.54 4.81
CA TYR A 70 4.34 4.75 3.53
C TYR A 70 3.76 5.88 2.66
N GLY A 71 2.54 6.34 2.94
CA GLY A 71 1.94 7.49 2.27
C GLY A 71 2.78 8.78 2.35
N PRO A 72 3.34 9.15 3.52
CA PRO A 72 4.25 10.30 3.62
C PRO A 72 5.50 10.14 2.75
N HIS A 73 6.13 8.96 2.76
CA HIS A 73 7.32 8.70 1.95
C HIS A 73 7.05 8.83 0.45
N TYR A 74 5.87 8.42 0.00
CA TYR A 74 5.46 8.61 -1.39
C TYR A 74 5.21 10.08 -1.75
N GLU A 75 4.57 10.84 -0.85
CA GLU A 75 4.37 12.29 -1.04
C GLU A 75 5.73 13.01 -1.13
N ASP A 76 6.68 12.68 -0.26
CA ASP A 76 8.04 13.23 -0.28
C ASP A 76 8.77 12.85 -1.58
N TYR A 77 8.65 11.58 -2.01
CA TYR A 77 9.24 11.10 -3.27
C TYR A 77 8.73 11.86 -4.49
N LEU A 78 7.40 12.07 -4.59
CA LEU A 78 6.82 12.85 -5.68
C LEU A 78 7.30 14.29 -5.65
N ASN A 79 7.30 14.95 -4.49
CA ASN A 79 7.75 16.33 -4.38
C ASN A 79 9.24 16.48 -4.77
N ALA A 80 10.07 15.47 -4.52
CA ALA A 80 11.49 15.50 -4.83
C ALA A 80 11.82 15.27 -6.31
N TYR A 81 11.16 14.31 -6.97
CA TYR A 81 11.51 13.89 -8.33
C TYR A 81 10.47 14.27 -9.40
N TYR A 82 9.21 14.41 -9.02
CA TYR A 82 8.07 14.60 -9.93
C TYR A 82 7.06 15.63 -9.38
N PRO A 83 7.48 16.88 -9.08
CA PRO A 83 6.63 17.86 -8.38
C PRO A 83 5.37 18.25 -9.17
N ASP A 84 5.40 18.17 -10.49
CA ASP A 84 4.29 18.51 -11.38
C ASP A 84 3.47 17.28 -11.84
N HIS A 85 3.77 16.09 -11.31
CA HIS A 85 3.08 14.86 -11.71
C HIS A 85 1.71 14.74 -11.02
N ASP A 86 0.67 14.58 -11.83
CA ASP A 86 -0.70 14.37 -11.35
C ASP A 86 -0.91 12.92 -10.92
N SER A 87 -0.75 12.66 -9.62
CA SER A 87 -0.90 11.33 -9.04
C SER A 87 -2.26 11.13 -8.37
N ALA A 88 -3.09 10.27 -8.98
CA ALA A 88 -4.32 9.79 -8.37
C ALA A 88 -4.08 9.04 -7.05
N ALA A 89 -2.92 8.40 -6.86
CA ALA A 89 -2.56 7.74 -5.61
C ALA A 89 -2.31 8.77 -4.50
N LEU A 90 -1.64 9.88 -4.81
CA LEU A 90 -1.39 10.97 -3.87
C LEU A 90 -2.71 11.63 -3.45
N GLU A 91 -3.62 11.87 -4.40
CA GLU A 91 -4.95 12.41 -4.06
C GLU A 91 -5.73 11.50 -3.10
N LYS A 92 -5.73 10.19 -3.37
CA LYS A 92 -6.37 9.20 -2.47
C LYS A 92 -5.75 9.21 -1.09
N TYR A 93 -4.42 9.31 -1.01
CA TYR A 93 -3.72 9.44 0.27
C TYR A 93 -4.10 10.72 1.02
N LYS A 94 -4.12 11.88 0.36
CA LYS A 94 -4.53 13.16 0.98
C LYS A 94 -5.97 13.08 1.53
N LYS A 95 -6.91 12.53 0.75
CA LYS A 95 -8.30 12.29 1.19
C LYS A 95 -8.35 11.32 2.39
N PHE A 96 -7.55 10.26 2.35
CA PHE A 96 -7.44 9.30 3.44
C PHE A 96 -6.90 9.93 4.73
N LYS A 97 -5.85 10.75 4.63
CA LYS A 97 -5.26 11.49 5.76
C LYS A 97 -6.28 12.45 6.40
N GLN A 98 -7.02 13.21 5.59
CA GLN A 98 -8.07 14.12 6.07
C GLN A 98 -9.21 13.40 6.81
N LYS A 99 -9.61 12.20 6.35
CA LYS A 99 -10.69 11.43 7.00
C LYS A 99 -10.26 10.81 8.35
N ASN A 100 -8.96 10.62 8.56
CA ASN A 100 -8.41 9.92 9.72
C ASN A 100 -7.67 10.82 10.73
N SER A 101 -7.55 12.13 10.43
CA SER A 101 -7.05 13.16 11.35
C SER A 101 -8.21 13.72 12.18
#